data_AF-A0A945QUZ1-F1
#
_entry.id   AF-A0A945QUZ1-F1
#
_cell.length_a   1.000
_cell.length_b   1.000
_cell.length_c   1.000
_cell.angle_alpha   90.00
_cell.angle_beta   90.00
_cell.angle_gamma   90.00
#
_symmetry.space_group_name_H-M   'P 1'
#
loop_
_entity.id
_entity.type
_entity.pdbx_description
1 polymer ?
#
loop_
_entity_poly.entity_id
_entity_poly.type
_entity_poly.pdbx_seq_one_letter_code
_entity_poly.pdbx_strand_id
1 'polypeptide(L)'
;MKHYSPKTEKSYVGWIKRYILYHDKRHPREMGAREIERYLSYLATEKKVAASTQNQAFNALLFLYKSVLGIQLDEKIQAVRAKRPDHLPTVLTQDEARVVIETMYGTPKLLVQLLYGCGLRLMESLQLRVKDLDWGSIKFSFVTPKV
;
A
#
# COMPACT_ATOMS: atom_id res chain seq x y z
N MET A 1 -7.42 18.79 5.31
CA MET A 1 -6.80 17.75 4.46
C MET A 1 -7.24 16.41 5.00
N LYS A 2 -7.81 15.51 4.17
CA LYS A 2 -8.23 14.16 4.61
C LYS A 2 -7.03 13.48 5.28
N HIS A 3 -7.20 12.93 6.48
CA HIS A 3 -6.16 12.35 7.35
C HIS A 3 -5.48 11.09 6.74
N TYR A 4 -4.96 11.17 5.52
CA TYR A 4 -4.25 10.08 4.91
C TYR A 4 -2.92 9.84 5.64
N SER A 5 -2.50 8.58 5.69
CA SER A 5 -1.18 8.24 6.20
C SER A 5 -0.09 9.02 5.43
N PRO A 6 0.97 9.53 6.10
CA PRO A 6 2.09 10.20 5.43
C PRO A 6 2.72 9.37 4.30
N LYS A 7 2.65 8.04 4.41
CA LYS A 7 3.13 7.11 3.37
C LYS A 7 2.27 7.17 2.12
N THR A 8 0.96 7.26 2.28
CA THR A 8 0.00 7.40 1.17
C THR A 8 0.18 8.74 0.46
N GLU A 9 0.34 9.82 1.22
CA GLU A 9 0.59 11.16 0.65
C GLU A 9 1.87 11.19 -0.19
N LYS A 10 2.99 10.71 0.36
CA LYS A 10 4.27 10.62 -0.37
C LYS A 10 4.14 9.81 -1.67
N SER A 11 3.47 8.66 -1.60
CA SER A 11 3.23 7.83 -2.79
C SER A 11 2.39 8.55 -3.84
N TYR A 12 1.34 9.26 -3.42
CA TYR A 12 0.44 9.96 -4.33
C TYR A 12 1.14 11.13 -5.01
N VAL A 13 1.85 11.96 -4.25
CA VAL A 13 2.67 13.05 -4.81
C VAL A 13 3.68 12.50 -5.81
N GLY A 14 4.33 11.38 -5.50
CA GLY A 14 5.26 10.72 -6.40
C GLY A 14 4.61 10.29 -7.73
N TRP A 15 3.41 9.70 -7.69
CA TRP A 15 2.67 9.32 -8.90
C TRP A 15 2.19 10.53 -9.71
N ILE A 16 1.66 11.54 -9.05
CA ILE A 16 1.20 12.78 -9.69
C ILE A 16 2.36 13.47 -10.42
N LYS A 17 3.53 13.57 -9.78
CA LYS A 17 4.73 14.14 -10.40
C LYS A 17 5.15 13.36 -11.65
N ARG A 18 5.17 12.02 -11.58
CA ARG A 18 5.51 11.17 -12.74
C ARG A 18 4.52 11.32 -13.89
N TYR A 19 3.23 11.45 -13.58
CA TYR A 19 2.18 11.69 -14.57
C TYR A 19 2.37 13.05 -15.28
N ILE A 20 2.60 14.12 -14.53
CA ILE A 20 2.86 15.47 -15.08
C ILE A 20 4.11 15.45 -15.97
N LEU A 21 5.18 14.79 -15.53
CA LEU A 21 6.41 14.67 -16.30
C LEU A 21 6.24 13.84 -17.59
N TYR A 22 5.36 12.83 -17.58
CA TYR A 22 5.06 12.04 -18.77
C TYR A 22 4.31 12.84 -19.85
N HIS A 23 3.53 13.86 -19.43
CA HIS A 23 2.82 14.77 -20.33
C HIS A 23 3.54 16.12 -20.47
N ASP A 24 4.88 16.11 -20.47
CA ASP A 24 5.72 17.29 -20.73
C ASP A 24 5.42 18.51 -19.85
N LYS A 25 5.07 18.26 -18.58
CA LYS A 25 4.70 19.30 -17.59
C LYS A 25 3.41 20.05 -17.92
N ARG A 26 2.57 19.54 -18.82
CA ARG A 26 1.22 20.06 -19.06
C ARG A 26 0.40 20.02 -17.77
N HIS A 27 -0.39 21.06 -17.54
CA HIS A 27 -1.12 21.19 -16.30
C HIS A 27 -2.29 20.17 -16.23
N PRO A 28 -2.47 19.41 -15.14
CA PRO A 28 -3.53 18.38 -15.05
C PRO A 28 -4.96 18.87 -15.29
N ARG A 29 -5.25 20.16 -15.07
CA ARG A 29 -6.57 20.74 -15.39
C ARG A 29 -6.86 20.81 -16.88
N GLU A 30 -5.83 20.80 -17.72
CA GLU A 30 -5.97 20.79 -19.18
C GLU A 30 -6.08 19.36 -19.71
N MET A 31 -5.93 18.36 -18.86
CA MET A 31 -5.91 16.94 -19.21
C MET A 31 -7.13 16.24 -18.60
N GLY A 32 -7.51 15.08 -19.14
CA GLY A 32 -8.67 14.33 -18.67
C GLY A 32 -8.48 12.82 -18.72
N ALA A 33 -9.60 12.11 -18.87
CA ALA A 33 -9.63 10.64 -18.88
C ALA A 33 -8.65 10.05 -19.90
N ARG A 34 -8.58 10.62 -21.11
CA ARG A 34 -7.69 10.16 -22.19
C ARG A 34 -6.22 10.19 -21.81
N GLU A 35 -5.74 11.25 -21.16
CA GLU A 35 -4.35 11.34 -20.70
C GLU A 35 -4.06 10.38 -19.54
N ILE A 36 -5.05 10.17 -18.65
CA ILE A 36 -4.96 9.17 -17.58
C ILE A 36 -4.83 7.77 -18.19
N GLU A 37 -5.69 7.42 -19.15
CA GLU A 37 -5.67 6.13 -19.84
C GLU A 37 -4.35 5.89 -20.55
N ARG A 38 -3.84 6.88 -21.27
CA ARG A 38 -2.55 6.80 -21.97
C ARG A 38 -1.41 6.54 -20.99
N TYR A 39 -1.36 7.28 -19.89
CA TYR A 39 -0.32 7.09 -18.87
C TYR A 39 -0.41 5.72 -18.19
N LEU A 40 -1.59 5.27 -17.82
CA LEU A 40 -1.77 3.97 -17.17
C LEU A 40 -1.46 2.82 -18.13
N SER A 41 -1.80 2.96 -19.41
CA SER A 41 -1.45 1.99 -20.44
C SER A 41 0.06 1.94 -20.65
N TYR A 42 0.73 3.10 -20.73
CA TYR A 42 2.19 3.19 -20.76
C TYR A 42 2.85 2.46 -19.57
N LEU A 43 2.29 2.61 -18.36
CA LEU A 43 2.79 1.89 -17.19
C LEU A 43 2.66 0.37 -17.35
N ALA A 44 1.56 -0.12 -17.94
CA ALA A 44 1.32 -1.54 -18.12
C ALA A 44 2.13 -2.15 -19.29
N THR A 45 2.26 -1.45 -20.41
CA THR A 45 2.86 -1.99 -21.64
C THR A 45 4.36 -1.73 -21.71
N GLU A 46 4.78 -0.47 -21.55
CA GLU A 46 6.17 -0.05 -21.72
C GLU A 46 6.98 -0.25 -20.43
N LYS A 47 6.45 0.20 -19.29
CA LYS A 47 7.11 0.02 -17.99
C LYS A 47 6.87 -1.35 -17.37
N LYS A 48 5.92 -2.13 -17.90
CA LYS A 48 5.56 -3.48 -17.44
C LYS A 48 5.42 -3.57 -15.91
N VAL A 49 4.81 -2.54 -15.30
CA VAL A 49 4.68 -2.51 -13.83
C VAL A 49 3.71 -3.57 -13.34
N ALA A 50 3.89 -4.01 -12.09
CA ALA A 50 2.93 -4.91 -11.45
C ALA A 50 1.54 -4.27 -11.32
N ALA A 51 0.49 -5.09 -11.30
CA ALA A 51 -0.89 -4.65 -11.15
C ALA A 51 -1.11 -3.74 -9.92
N SER A 52 -0.52 -4.07 -8.77
CA SER A 52 -0.61 -3.27 -7.55
C SER A 52 0.02 -1.89 -7.70
N THR A 53 1.12 -1.78 -8.45
CA THR A 53 1.81 -0.53 -8.76
C THR A 53 0.96 0.35 -9.67
N GLN A 54 0.38 -0.22 -10.73
CA GLN A 54 -0.54 0.51 -11.60
C GLN A 54 -1.77 0.99 -10.83
N ASN A 55 -2.31 0.17 -9.92
CA ASN A 55 -3.48 0.53 -9.12
C ASN A 55 -3.17 1.70 -8.16
N GLN A 56 -1.97 1.76 -7.59
CA GLN A 56 -1.53 2.91 -6.80
C GLN A 56 -1.47 4.19 -7.65
N ALA A 57 -0.94 4.10 -8.87
CA ALA A 57 -0.93 5.24 -9.80
C ALA A 57 -2.34 5.70 -10.14
N PHE A 58 -3.23 4.77 -10.49
CA PHE A 58 -4.64 5.05 -10.79
C PHE A 58 -5.35 5.77 -9.63
N ASN A 59 -5.22 5.25 -8.41
CA ASN A 59 -5.85 5.86 -7.23
C ASN A 59 -5.27 7.25 -6.91
N ALA A 60 -3.98 7.47 -7.11
CA ALA A 60 -3.36 8.79 -6.94
C ALA A 60 -3.91 9.81 -7.95
N LEU A 61 -4.14 9.39 -9.20
CA LEU A 61 -4.72 10.26 -10.23
C LEU A 61 -6.20 10.54 -9.97
N LEU A 62 -6.99 9.53 -9.60
CA LEU A 62 -8.38 9.75 -9.19
C LEU A 62 -8.47 10.72 -8.00
N PHE A 63 -7.56 10.60 -7.04
CA PHE A 63 -7.48 11.52 -5.92
C PHE A 63 -7.14 12.96 -6.38
N LEU A 64 -6.16 13.13 -7.27
CA LEU A 64 -5.82 14.43 -7.85
C LEU A 64 -7.05 15.09 -8.48
N TYR A 65 -7.73 14.40 -9.40
CA TYR A 65 -8.87 14.98 -10.11
C TYR A 65 -10.06 15.24 -9.17
N LYS A 66 -10.46 14.25 -8.37
CA LYS A 66 -11.66 14.36 -7.54
C LYS A 66 -11.47 15.24 -6.30
N SER A 67 -10.34 15.11 -5.61
CA SER A 67 -10.15 15.73 -4.29
C SER A 67 -9.31 17.01 -4.32
N VAL A 68 -8.42 17.17 -5.31
CA VAL A 68 -7.55 18.37 -5.41
C VAL A 68 -8.10 19.35 -6.44
N LEU A 69 -8.46 18.88 -7.63
CA LEU A 69 -8.95 19.74 -8.71
C LEU A 69 -10.47 19.94 -8.69
N GLY A 70 -11.21 19.07 -7.99
CA GLY A 70 -12.67 19.09 -7.95
C GLY A 70 -13.33 18.74 -9.29
N ILE A 71 -12.60 18.08 -10.19
CA ILE A 71 -13.07 17.68 -11.52
C ILE A 71 -13.63 16.26 -11.42
N GLN A 72 -14.88 16.09 -11.83
CA GLN A 72 -15.46 14.76 -12.03
C GLN A 72 -14.99 14.21 -13.38
N LEU A 73 -14.47 12.99 -13.36
CA LEU A 73 -14.14 12.26 -14.58
C LEU A 73 -15.39 11.46 -14.95
N ASP A 74 -16.22 12.03 -15.81
CA ASP A 74 -17.51 11.42 -16.20
C ASP A 74 -17.32 10.19 -17.12
N GLU A 75 -16.15 10.07 -17.75
CA GLU A 75 -15.78 8.94 -18.60
C GLU A 75 -15.18 7.79 -17.78
N LYS A 76 -15.62 6.56 -18.07
CA LYS A 76 -14.98 5.35 -17.55
C LYS A 76 -13.56 5.24 -18.12
N ILE A 77 -12.55 5.28 -17.26
CA ILE A 77 -11.14 5.12 -17.64
C ILE A 77 -10.89 3.69 -18.15
N GLN A 78 -10.73 3.53 -19.46
CA GLN A 78 -10.42 2.30 -20.20
C GLN A 78 -8.91 2.14 -20.43
N ALA A 79 -8.13 2.06 -19.36
CA ALA A 79 -6.69 1.79 -19.46
C ALA A 79 -6.39 0.30 -19.63
N VAL A 80 -5.36 -0.03 -20.41
CA VAL A 80 -4.78 -1.40 -20.44
C VAL A 80 -4.32 -1.74 -19.02
N ARG A 81 -4.79 -2.85 -18.47
CA ARG A 81 -4.47 -3.27 -17.10
C ARG A 81 -3.23 -4.15 -17.07
N ALA A 82 -2.33 -3.88 -16.13
CA ALA A 82 -1.20 -4.75 -15.84
C ALA A 82 -1.71 -6.10 -15.33
N LYS A 83 -1.15 -7.20 -15.86
CA LYS A 83 -1.53 -8.55 -15.48
C LYS A 83 -1.18 -8.80 -14.01
N ARG A 84 -2.12 -9.35 -13.26
CA ARG A 84 -1.87 -9.78 -11.88
C ARG A 84 -1.24 -11.18 -11.92
N PRO A 85 -0.02 -11.36 -11.40
CA PRO A 85 0.50 -12.71 -11.19
C PRO A 85 -0.28 -13.37 -10.06
N ASP A 86 -0.72 -14.61 -10.28
CA ASP A 86 -1.28 -15.46 -9.23
C ASP A 86 -0.14 -15.95 -8.34
N HIS A 87 0.07 -15.27 -7.21
CA HIS A 87 0.94 -15.76 -6.17
C HIS A 87 0.11 -16.52 -5.14
N LEU A 88 0.37 -17.82 -5.04
CA LEU A 88 -0.05 -18.60 -3.88
C LEU A 88 0.82 -18.17 -2.69
N PRO A 89 0.22 -17.89 -1.52
CA PRO A 89 0.98 -17.59 -0.33
C PRO A 89 1.81 -18.82 0.06
N THR A 90 3.13 -18.70 0.01
CA THR A 90 4.03 -19.71 0.57
C THR A 90 4.04 -19.54 2.10
N VAL A 91 3.50 -20.54 2.80
CA VAL A 91 3.49 -20.59 4.25
C VAL A 91 4.61 -21.51 4.73
N LEU A 92 5.29 -21.12 5.80
CA LEU A 92 6.23 -22.01 6.48
C LEU A 92 5.44 -23.10 7.22
N THR A 93 5.99 -24.31 7.22
CA THR A 93 5.57 -25.37 8.13
C THR A 93 5.92 -25.01 9.58
N GLN A 94 5.31 -25.71 10.55
CA GLN A 94 5.59 -25.46 11.97
C GLN A 94 7.07 -25.69 12.32
N ASP A 95 7.71 -26.70 11.71
CA ASP A 95 9.10 -27.01 11.97
C ASP A 95 10.05 -25.97 11.36
N GLU A 96 9.78 -25.52 10.13
CA GLU A 96 10.55 -24.42 9.52
C GLU A 96 10.42 -23.12 10.34
N ALA A 97 9.21 -22.80 10.81
CA ALA A 97 8.99 -21.64 11.67
C ALA A 97 9.76 -21.77 13.00
N ARG A 98 9.78 -22.96 13.61
CA ARG A 98 10.54 -23.23 14.83
C ARG A 98 12.04 -22.98 14.63
N VAL A 99 12.63 -23.55 13.57
CA VAL A 99 14.06 -23.38 13.25
C VAL A 99 14.40 -21.90 13.07
N VAL A 100 13.56 -21.15 12.35
CA VAL A 100 13.76 -19.71 12.15
C VAL A 100 13.72 -18.94 13.47
N ILE A 101 12.76 -19.23 14.36
CA ILE A 101 12.64 -18.56 15.65
C ILE A 101 13.82 -18.90 16.58
N GLU A 102 14.30 -20.15 16.55
CA GLU A 102 15.38 -20.62 17.43
C GLU A 102 16.73 -20.01 17.07
N THR A 103 16.98 -19.75 15.78
CA THR A 103 18.21 -19.10 15.31
C THR A 103 18.29 -17.60 15.65
N MET A 104 17.18 -16.97 16.03
CA MET A 104 17.13 -15.57 16.42
C MET A 104 17.49 -15.36 17.89
N TYR A 105 18.00 -14.16 18.22
CA TYR A 105 18.35 -13.74 19.57
C TYR A 105 17.86 -12.32 19.87
N GLY A 106 17.67 -12.01 21.15
CA GLY A 106 17.28 -10.67 21.62
C GLY A 106 15.87 -10.24 21.21
N THR A 107 15.68 -8.93 21.02
CA THR A 107 14.40 -8.29 20.70
C THR A 107 13.72 -8.83 19.42
N PRO A 108 14.44 -9.11 18.31
CA PRO A 108 13.84 -9.72 17.12
C PRO A 108 13.17 -11.07 17.39
N LYS A 109 13.76 -11.91 18.25
CA LYS A 109 13.17 -13.21 18.62
C LYS A 109 11.81 -13.03 19.29
N LEU A 110 11.74 -12.15 20.28
CA LEU A 110 10.49 -11.83 20.98
C LEU A 110 9.44 -11.30 20.00
N LEU A 111 9.83 -10.40 19.10
CA LEU A 111 8.92 -9.83 18.11
C LEU A 111 8.36 -10.90 17.16
N VAL A 112 9.20 -11.80 16.65
CA VAL A 112 8.76 -12.89 15.76
C VAL A 112 7.89 -13.90 16.52
N GLN A 113 8.18 -14.19 17.78
CA GLN A 113 7.31 -15.02 18.63
C GLN A 113 5.91 -14.39 18.82
N LEU A 114 5.82 -13.07 18.98
CA LEU A 114 4.54 -12.35 19.06
C LEU A 114 3.79 -12.37 17.72
N LEU A 115 4.50 -12.16 16.61
CA LEU A 115 3.90 -12.25 15.27
C LEU A 115 3.35 -13.65 14.99
N TYR A 116 4.12 -14.70 15.28
CA TYR A 116 3.75 -16.09 15.03
C TYR A 116 2.68 -16.59 16.00
N GLY A 117 2.84 -16.32 17.31
CA GLY A 117 1.96 -16.84 18.36
C GLY A 117 0.62 -16.12 18.47
N CYS A 118 0.58 -14.81 18.19
CA CYS A 118 -0.63 -13.99 18.32
C CYS A 118 -1.21 -13.55 16.95
N GLY A 119 -0.55 -13.87 15.84
CA GLY A 119 -1.00 -13.51 14.49
C GLY A 119 -1.00 -12.01 14.21
N LEU A 120 -0.18 -11.24 14.94
CA LEU A 120 -0.12 -9.79 14.81
C LEU A 120 0.49 -9.38 13.46
N ARG A 121 0.10 -8.23 12.93
CA ARG A 121 0.84 -7.60 11.83
C ARG A 121 2.12 -6.97 12.37
N LEU A 122 3.13 -6.85 11.50
CA LEU A 122 4.42 -6.23 11.85
C LEU A 122 4.26 -4.86 12.51
N MET A 123 3.42 -4.00 11.94
CA MET A 123 3.20 -2.65 12.49
C MET A 123 2.44 -2.67 13.82
N GLU A 124 1.55 -3.64 14.03
CA GLU A 124 0.82 -3.81 15.30
C GLU A 124 1.80 -4.23 16.42
N SER A 125 2.74 -5.13 16.11
CA SER A 125 3.79 -5.55 17.05
C SER A 125 4.78 -4.44 17.38
N LEU A 126 5.17 -3.63 16.38
CA LEU A 126 6.12 -2.52 16.57
C LEU A 126 5.52 -1.33 17.33
N GLN A 127 4.20 -1.17 17.33
CA GLN A 127 3.50 -0.07 18.00
C GLN A 127 2.90 -0.45 19.35
N LEU A 128 3.16 -1.67 19.82
CA LEU A 128 2.66 -2.21 21.07
C LEU A 128 3.18 -1.40 22.26
N ARG A 129 2.28 -0.95 23.12
CA ARG A 129 2.62 -0.22 24.34
C ARG A 129 2.39 -1.10 25.56
N VAL A 130 3.08 -0.82 26.65
CA VAL A 130 2.96 -1.59 27.92
C VAL A 130 1.51 -1.68 28.40
N LYS A 131 0.70 -0.63 28.18
CA LYS A 131 -0.73 -0.59 28.54
C LYS A 131 -1.62 -1.50 27.70
N ASP A 132 -1.14 -1.97 26.55
CA ASP A 132 -1.90 -2.82 25.63
C ASP A 132 -1.80 -4.31 26.03
N LEU A 133 -0.98 -4.64 27.03
CA LEU A 133 -0.90 -5.96 27.65
C LEU A 133 -1.89 -6.06 28.81
N ASP A 134 -2.85 -6.98 28.67
CA ASP A 134 -3.69 -7.41 29.78
C ASP A 134 -3.09 -8.67 30.42
N TRP A 135 -2.49 -8.48 31.59
CA TRP A 135 -1.90 -9.55 32.40
C TRP A 135 -2.94 -10.46 33.07
N GLY A 136 -4.20 -10.02 33.19
CA GLY A 136 -5.26 -10.81 33.82
C GLY A 136 -5.84 -11.89 32.90
N SER A 137 -5.86 -11.64 31.60
CA SER A 137 -6.38 -12.57 30.60
C SER A 137 -5.35 -13.07 29.58
N ILE A 138 -4.08 -12.64 29.70
CA ILE A 138 -2.98 -12.89 28.73
C ILE A 138 -3.44 -12.52 27.31
N LYS A 139 -3.95 -11.30 27.16
CA LYS A 139 -4.45 -10.77 25.87
C LYS A 139 -3.73 -9.49 25.49
N PHE A 140 -3.56 -9.31 24.19
CA PHE A 140 -3.12 -8.05 23.60
C PHE A 140 -4.33 -7.31 23.06
N SER A 141 -4.53 -6.07 23.51
CA SER A 141 -5.66 -5.23 23.10
C SER A 141 -5.17 -4.13 22.17
N PHE A 142 -5.55 -4.20 20.88
CA PHE A 142 -5.14 -3.20 19.89
C PHE A 142 -6.29 -2.26 19.56
N VAL A 143 -6.09 -0.97 19.78
CA VAL A 143 -6.92 0.06 19.13
C VAL A 143 -6.21 0.44 17.85
N THR A 144 -6.64 -0.14 16.73
CA THR A 144 -6.24 0.37 15.42
C THR A 144 -6.79 1.80 15.30
N PRO A 145 -5.95 2.82 15.06
CA PRO A 145 -6.49 4.12 14.67
C PRO A 145 -7.26 3.90 13.37
N LYS A 146 -8.57 4.20 13.36
CA LYS A 146 -9.32 4.32 12.12
C LYS A 146 -8.60 5.35 11.26
N VAL A 147 -7.96 4.90 10.18
CA VAL A 147 -7.49 5.75 9.09
C VAL A 147 -8.70 6.20 8.28
#